data_AF-A0A9D8NVN4-F1
#
_entry.id   AF-A0A9D8NVN4-F1
#
_cell.length_a   1.000
_cell.length_b   1.000
_cell.length_c   1.000
_cell.angle_alpha   90.00
_cell.angle_beta   90.00
_cell.angle_gamma   90.00
#
_symmetry.space_group_name_H-M   'P 1'
#
loop_
_entity.id
_entity.type
_entity.pdbx_description
1 polymer ?
#
loop_
_entity_poly.entity_id
_entity_poly.type
_entity_poly.pdbx_seq_one_letter_code
_entity_poly.pdbx_strand_id
1 'polypeptide(L)'
;SERFEFEGAAAPGASIGVIAPVTRSFCGACSRLRITADGRVRPCLFSLEETELMDLLRHGEGAEARDARDSGAPRHERAERALDARVARVLVRERLLDAVWSKQAGHGIREPGFRQPERTMSAIGG
;
A
#
# COMPACT_ATOMS: atom_id res chain seq x y z
N SER A 1 18.43 12.35 1.83
CA SER A 1 17.97 13.58 1.15
C SER A 1 19.00 14.65 1.43
N GLU A 2 19.28 15.48 0.44
CA GLU A 2 20.13 16.67 0.63
C GLU A 2 19.24 17.90 0.71
N ARG A 3 19.59 18.84 1.58
CA ARG A 3 18.89 20.11 1.75
C ARG A 3 19.88 21.22 1.47
N PHE A 4 19.50 22.13 0.60
CA PHE A 4 20.27 23.30 0.20
C PHE A 4 19.52 24.52 0.70
N GLU A 5 20.22 25.47 1.32
CA GLU A 5 19.66 26.70 1.85
C GLU A 5 20.04 27.88 0.96
N PHE A 6 19.13 28.82 0.79
CA PHE A 6 19.36 30.03 0.01
C PHE A 6 19.81 31.17 0.92
N GLU A 7 20.92 31.80 0.54
CA GLU A 7 21.48 32.98 1.21
C GLU A 7 20.91 34.31 0.67
N GLY A 8 19.96 34.26 -0.26
CA GLY A 8 19.43 35.43 -0.97
C GLY A 8 18.48 36.29 -0.15
N ALA A 9 18.60 37.62 -0.26
CA ALA A 9 17.78 38.60 0.44
C ALA A 9 16.27 38.55 0.11
N ALA A 10 15.90 37.99 -1.04
CA ALA A 10 14.51 37.89 -1.48
C ALA A 10 13.69 36.82 -0.72
N ALA A 11 14.37 35.79 -0.18
CA ALA A 11 13.74 34.76 0.64
C ALA A 11 14.78 34.14 1.61
N PRO A 12 15.20 34.87 2.65
CA PRO A 12 16.19 34.39 3.61
C PRO A 12 15.68 33.13 4.32
N GLY A 13 16.49 32.08 4.33
CA GLY A 13 16.13 30.80 4.97
C GLY A 13 15.22 29.89 4.12
N ALA A 14 14.96 30.24 2.86
CA ALA A 14 14.36 29.30 1.92
C ALA A 14 15.29 28.08 1.72
N SER A 15 14.70 26.92 1.43
CA SER A 15 15.49 25.71 1.17
C SER A 15 14.89 24.86 0.05
N ILE A 16 15.75 24.19 -0.72
CA ILE A 16 15.36 23.12 -1.64
C ILE A 16 15.88 21.78 -1.12
N GLY A 17 15.03 20.76 -1.17
CA GLY A 17 15.40 19.38 -0.91
C GLY A 17 15.50 18.57 -2.19
N VAL A 18 16.59 17.82 -2.38
CA VAL A 18 16.74 16.87 -3.48
C VAL A 18 16.57 15.45 -2.96
N ILE A 19 15.66 14.71 -3.60
CA ILE A 19 15.45 13.28 -3.37
C ILE A 19 16.08 12.53 -4.55
N ALA A 20 17.08 11.69 -4.25
CA ALA A 20 17.81 10.91 -5.24
C ALA A 20 17.44 9.41 -5.13
N PRO A 21 16.23 8.99 -5.57
CA PRO A 21 15.68 7.67 -5.27
C PRO A 21 16.44 6.50 -5.89
N VAL A 22 17.20 6.75 -6.96
CA VAL A 22 18.00 5.74 -7.69
C VAL A 22 19.43 5.70 -7.14
N THR A 23 20.17 6.79 -7.28
CA THR A 23 21.60 6.87 -6.91
C THR A 23 21.84 6.84 -5.40
N ARG A 24 20.89 7.33 -4.59
CA ARG A 24 20.90 7.25 -3.12
C ARG A 24 19.57 6.70 -2.61
N SER A 25 19.32 5.43 -2.95
CA SER A 25 18.07 4.76 -2.60
C SER A 25 17.86 4.65 -1.09
N PHE A 26 16.60 4.78 -0.67
CA PHE A 26 16.13 4.73 0.72
C PHE A 26 15.22 3.51 0.97
N CYS A 27 15.23 2.53 0.06
CA CYS A 27 14.33 1.38 0.10
C CYS A 27 14.52 0.51 1.36
N GLY A 28 15.74 0.41 1.89
CA GLY A 28 16.01 -0.36 3.12
C GLY A 28 15.32 0.18 4.37
N ALA A 29 14.95 1.46 4.39
CA ALA A 29 14.17 2.08 5.46
C ALA A 29 12.68 2.27 5.07
N CYS A 30 12.24 1.78 3.90
CA CYS A 30 10.90 2.02 3.39
C CYS A 30 9.87 1.07 4.03
N SER A 31 9.06 1.60 4.94
CA SER A 31 7.92 0.90 5.56
C SER A 31 6.57 1.13 4.86
N ARG A 32 6.55 1.80 3.70
CA ARG A 32 5.29 2.07 2.97
C ARG A 32 4.72 0.81 2.33
N LEU A 33 3.40 0.68 2.45
CA LEU A 33 2.52 -0.21 1.71
C LEU A 33 1.48 0.67 1.01
N ARG A 34 1.08 0.34 -0.22
CA ARG A 34 0.04 1.08 -0.94
C ARG A 34 -1.20 0.21 -1.15
N ILE A 35 -2.35 0.86 -1.20
CA ILE A 35 -3.60 0.30 -1.69
C ILE A 35 -3.98 1.14 -2.91
N THR A 36 -4.31 0.47 -4.02
CA THR A 36 -4.75 1.12 -5.26
C THR A 36 -6.22 1.56 -5.15
N ALA A 37 -6.68 2.40 -6.07
CA ALA A 37 -8.07 2.87 -6.07
C ALA A 37 -9.10 1.75 -6.32
N ASP A 38 -8.71 0.70 -7.04
CA ASP A 38 -9.50 -0.53 -7.21
C ASP A 38 -9.32 -1.53 -6.05
N GLY A 39 -8.56 -1.13 -5.01
CA GLY A 39 -8.45 -1.84 -3.74
C GLY A 39 -7.57 -3.08 -3.77
N ARG A 40 -6.48 -3.02 -4.55
CA ARG A 40 -5.40 -4.00 -4.52
C ARG A 40 -4.24 -3.49 -3.65
N VAL A 41 -3.58 -4.39 -2.95
CA VAL A 41 -2.37 -4.12 -2.19
C VAL A 41 -1.17 -4.14 -3.12
N ARG A 42 -0.36 -3.08 -3.09
CA ARG A 42 0.90 -2.94 -3.84
C ARG A 42 2.05 -2.65 -2.87
N PRO A 43 2.98 -3.60 -2.66
CA PRO A 43 4.01 -3.49 -1.61
C PRO A 43 5.09 -2.45 -1.89
N CYS A 44 5.25 -2.02 -3.14
CA CYS A 44 6.23 -1.03 -3.52
C CYS A 44 5.82 -0.31 -4.80
N LEU A 45 6.37 0.88 -5.02
CA LEU A 45 6.02 1.69 -6.19
C LEU A 45 6.43 1.06 -7.52
N PHE A 46 7.46 0.20 -7.51
CA PHE A 46 7.93 -0.51 -8.70
C PHE A 46 7.44 -1.95 -8.79
N SER A 47 6.58 -2.39 -7.85
CA SER A 47 6.00 -3.73 -7.94
C SER A 47 5.18 -3.85 -9.22
N LEU A 48 5.37 -4.93 -9.97
CA LEU A 48 4.52 -5.32 -11.09
C LEU A 48 3.35 -6.21 -10.64
N GLU A 49 3.42 -6.66 -9.39
CA GLU A 49 2.43 -7.54 -8.77
C GLU A 49 1.61 -6.76 -7.76
N GLU A 50 0.31 -7.06 -7.75
CA GLU A 50 -0.69 -6.49 -6.85
C GLU A 50 -1.60 -7.60 -6.35
N THR A 51 -2.03 -7.53 -5.10
CA THR A 51 -2.90 -8.55 -4.48
C THR A 51 -4.28 -7.96 -4.24
N GLU A 52 -5.33 -8.63 -4.75
CA GLU A 52 -6.73 -8.24 -4.55
C GLU A 52 -7.09 -8.26 -3.05
N LEU A 53 -7.80 -7.22 -2.58
CA LEU A 53 -8.30 -7.11 -1.21
C LEU A 53 -9.80 -6.79 -1.12
N MET A 54 -10.41 -6.18 -2.13
CA MET A 54 -11.80 -5.72 -2.09
C MET A 54 -12.79 -6.86 -1.96
N ASP A 55 -12.54 -8.02 -2.55
CA ASP A 55 -13.43 -9.17 -2.41
C ASP A 55 -13.49 -9.55 -0.93
N LEU A 56 -12.33 -9.72 -0.29
CA LEU A 56 -12.24 -10.06 1.13
C LEU A 56 -12.84 -8.98 2.03
N LEU A 57 -12.63 -7.70 1.72
CA LEU A 57 -13.19 -6.60 2.51
C LEU A 57 -14.71 -6.49 2.36
N ARG A 58 -15.27 -6.74 1.18
CA ARG A 58 -16.73 -6.72 0.95
C ARG A 58 -17.42 -7.93 1.55
N HIS A 59 -16.72 -9.07 1.65
CA HIS A 59 -17.22 -10.26 2.36
C HIS A 59 -16.99 -10.17 3.88
N GLY A 60 -16.01 -9.40 4.34
CA GLY A 60 -15.59 -9.30 5.75
C GLY A 60 -16.21 -8.13 6.53
N GLU A 61 -16.40 -7.01 5.88
CA GLU A 61 -17.18 -5.88 6.35
C GLU A 61 -18.52 -5.98 5.64
N GLY A 62 -19.43 -6.73 6.24
CA GLY A 62 -20.82 -6.64 5.84
C GLY A 62 -21.20 -5.16 5.78
N ALA A 63 -21.70 -4.75 4.63
CA ALA A 63 -22.68 -3.67 4.52
C ALA A 63 -23.85 -3.83 5.54
N GLU A 64 -23.90 -4.97 6.25
CA GLU A 64 -24.90 -5.40 7.21
C GLU A 64 -24.55 -5.14 8.69
N ALA A 65 -23.38 -4.58 9.07
CA ALA A 65 -23.12 -4.31 10.49
C ALA A 65 -24.04 -3.23 11.10
N ARG A 66 -24.65 -2.38 10.25
CA ARG A 66 -25.67 -1.42 10.67
C ARG A 66 -27.11 -1.93 10.45
N ASP A 67 -27.30 -3.02 9.73
CA ASP A 67 -28.63 -3.49 9.26
C ASP A 67 -29.04 -4.89 9.79
N ALA A 68 -28.10 -5.72 10.24
CA ALA A 68 -28.37 -7.10 10.67
C ALA A 68 -29.18 -7.24 11.97
N ARG A 69 -29.41 -6.15 12.71
CA ARG A 69 -30.37 -6.17 13.84
C ARG A 69 -31.82 -6.07 13.36
N ASP A 70 -32.07 -5.75 12.10
CA ASP A 70 -33.40 -5.49 11.53
C ASP A 70 -33.88 -6.57 10.53
N SER A 71 -32.98 -7.41 9.99
CA SER A 71 -33.30 -8.31 8.86
C SER A 71 -34.07 -9.60 9.18
N GLY A 72 -34.30 -9.94 10.45
CA GLY A 72 -35.06 -11.15 10.83
C GLY A 72 -34.42 -12.50 10.44
N ALA A 73 -33.20 -12.52 9.90
CA ALA A 73 -32.56 -13.74 9.39
C ALA A 73 -32.41 -14.85 10.46
N PRO A 74 -32.52 -16.14 10.10
CA PRO A 74 -32.35 -17.26 11.04
C PRO A 74 -31.01 -17.24 11.79
N ARG A 75 -30.96 -17.84 12.99
CA ARG A 75 -29.75 -17.86 13.83
C ARG A 75 -28.55 -18.53 13.15
N HIS A 76 -28.77 -19.59 12.37
CA HIS A 76 -27.70 -20.33 11.71
C HIS A 76 -27.03 -19.50 10.61
N GLU A 77 -27.81 -18.85 9.75
CA GLU A 77 -27.27 -17.92 8.75
C GLU A 77 -26.51 -16.76 9.37
N ARG A 78 -27.00 -16.21 10.49
CA ARG A 78 -26.27 -15.14 11.22
C ARG A 78 -24.92 -15.63 11.76
N ALA A 79 -24.87 -16.88 12.24
CA ALA A 79 -23.62 -17.48 12.73
C ALA A 79 -22.63 -17.78 11.59
N GLU A 80 -23.12 -18.25 10.45
CA GLU A 80 -22.32 -18.46 9.22
C GLU A 80 -21.73 -17.14 8.72
N ARG A 81 -22.55 -16.10 8.55
CA ARG A 81 -22.07 -14.76 8.15
C ARG A 81 -21.02 -14.20 9.12
N ALA A 82 -21.18 -14.42 10.42
CA ALA A 82 -20.20 -14.01 11.42
C ALA A 82 -18.89 -14.81 11.32
N LEU A 83 -18.95 -16.10 10.98
CA LEU A 83 -17.77 -16.92 10.70
C LEU A 83 -17.05 -16.44 9.44
N ASP A 84 -17.79 -16.20 8.35
CA ASP A 84 -17.24 -15.70 7.09
C ASP A 84 -16.52 -14.36 7.29
N ALA A 85 -17.13 -13.45 8.06
CA ALA A 85 -16.50 -12.17 8.40
C ALA A 85 -15.19 -12.34 9.19
N ARG A 86 -15.13 -13.32 10.10
CA ARG A 86 -13.89 -13.65 10.83
C ARG A 86 -12.84 -14.26 9.91
N VAL A 87 -13.22 -15.17 9.02
CA VAL A 87 -12.32 -15.77 8.03
C VAL A 87 -11.76 -14.68 7.11
N ALA A 88 -12.61 -13.79 6.60
CA ALA A 88 -12.20 -12.67 5.76
C ALA A 88 -11.15 -11.78 6.45
N ARG A 89 -11.32 -11.46 7.74
CA ARG A 89 -10.32 -10.69 8.52
C ARG A 89 -8.97 -11.40 8.62
N VAL A 90 -8.96 -12.72 8.81
CA VAL A 90 -7.73 -13.51 8.82
C VAL A 90 -7.08 -13.47 7.44
N LEU A 91 -7.85 -13.69 6.37
CA LEU A 91 -7.33 -13.66 5.01
C LEU A 91 -6.76 -12.29 4.63
N VAL A 92 -7.44 -11.19 4.98
CA VAL A 92 -6.93 -9.81 4.80
C VAL A 92 -5.58 -9.64 5.50
N ARG A 93 -5.47 -10.08 6.76
CA ARG A 93 -4.21 -10.04 7.51
C ARG A 93 -3.11 -10.81 6.80
N GLU A 94 -3.37 -12.04 6.38
CA GLU A 94 -2.39 -12.86 5.67
C GLU A 94 -1.94 -12.19 4.36
N ARG A 95 -2.87 -11.68 3.54
CA ARG A 95 -2.51 -10.98 2.29
C ARG A 95 -1.63 -9.75 2.52
N LEU A 96 -1.89 -8.99 3.58
CA LEU A 96 -1.05 -7.84 3.93
C LEU A 96 0.34 -8.27 4.39
N LEU A 97 0.44 -9.32 5.21
CA LEU A 97 1.72 -9.85 5.66
C LEU A 97 2.52 -10.43 4.49
N ASP A 98 1.90 -11.21 3.62
CA ASP A 98 2.54 -11.77 2.42
C ASP A 98 3.04 -10.66 1.50
N ALA A 99 2.26 -9.61 1.29
CA ALA A 99 2.69 -8.44 0.51
C ALA A 99 3.92 -7.75 1.14
N VAL A 100 3.95 -7.62 2.47
CA VAL A 100 5.10 -7.04 3.18
C VAL A 100 6.33 -7.95 3.07
N TRP A 101 6.17 -9.26 3.24
CA TRP A 101 7.30 -10.19 3.21
C TRP A 101 7.83 -10.45 1.80
N SER A 102 6.97 -10.40 0.78
CA SER A 102 7.37 -10.47 -0.64
C SER A 102 8.00 -9.18 -1.17
N LYS A 103 7.97 -8.09 -0.39
CA LYS A 103 8.56 -6.80 -0.76
C LYS A 103 10.06 -6.93 -0.94
N GLN A 104 10.49 -6.98 -2.20
CA GLN A 104 11.90 -7.03 -2.56
C GLN A 104 12.65 -5.80 -2.08
N ALA A 105 13.88 -6.00 -1.60
CA ALA A 105 14.77 -4.92 -1.20
C ALA A 105 15.18 -4.08 -2.41
N GLY A 106 14.67 -2.86 -2.49
CA GLY A 106 15.06 -1.91 -3.53
C GLY A 106 14.71 -2.27 -4.97
N HIS A 107 13.94 -3.35 -5.23
CA HIS A 107 13.63 -3.83 -6.58
C HIS A 107 14.84 -3.88 -7.52
N GLY A 108 15.97 -4.35 -7.00
CA GLY A 108 17.18 -4.48 -7.77
C GLY A 108 17.80 -3.15 -8.22
N ILE A 109 17.43 -1.98 -7.68
CA ILE A 109 17.93 -0.64 -8.10
C ILE A 109 19.46 -0.43 -8.02
N ARG A 110 20.19 -1.43 -7.53
CA ARG A 110 21.66 -1.48 -7.44
C ARG A 110 22.26 -2.70 -8.12
N GLU A 111 21.45 -3.47 -8.82
CA GLU A 111 21.83 -4.69 -9.52
C GLU A 111 21.98 -4.40 -11.03
N PRO A 112 22.89 -5.10 -11.73
CA PRO A 112 23.12 -4.87 -13.17
C PRO A 112 21.88 -5.03 -14.06
N GLY A 113 20.87 -5.78 -13.59
CA GLY A 113 19.61 -6.03 -14.30
C GLY A 113 18.51 -4.99 -14.08
N PHE A 114 18.77 -3.93 -13.30
CA PHE A 114 17.73 -2.93 -13.03
C PHE A 114 17.29 -2.21 -14.30
N ARG A 115 16.00 -2.31 -14.60
CA ARG A 115 15.36 -1.48 -15.62
C ARG A 115 14.50 -0.43 -14.93
N GLN A 116 14.88 0.82 -15.09
CA GLN A 116 14.07 1.93 -14.62
C GLN A 116 12.72 1.91 -15.35
N PRO A 117 11.59 2.00 -14.64
CA PRO A 117 10.29 2.04 -15.30
C PRO A 117 10.13 3.30 -16.14
N GLU A 118 9.40 3.16 -17.24
CA GLU A 118 9.12 4.27 -18.17
C GLU A 118 8.35 5.41 -17.48
N ARG A 119 7.53 5.09 -16.48
CA ARG A 119 6.85 6.09 -15.65
C ARG A 119 7.77 6.55 -14.53
N THR A 120 7.96 7.86 -14.43
CA THR A 120 8.76 8.46 -13.36
C THR A 120 8.07 8.27 -12.01
N MET A 121 8.84 8.28 -10.91
CA MET A 121 8.31 8.16 -9.55
C MET A 121 7.26 9.22 -9.19
N SER A 122 7.29 10.38 -9.86
CA SER A 122 6.29 11.44 -9.74
C SER A 122 4.97 11.13 -10.45
N ALA A 123 4.95 10.18 -11.40
CA ALA A 123 3.77 9.79 -12.17
C ALA A 123 3.03 8.58 -11.59
N ILE A 124 3.47 8.04 -10.45
CA ILE A 124 2.90 6.83 -9.84
C ILE A 124 2.23 7.15 -8.49
N GLY A 125 2.09 8.42 -8.14
CA GLY A 125 1.45 8.87 -6.90
C GLY A 125 0.49 10.01 -7.15
N GLY A 126 -0.65 9.73 -7.81
CA GLY A 126 -1.67 10.74 -8.11
C GLY A 126 -1.28 11.62 -9.28
#